data_AF-A0A6J4QZ72-F1
#
_entry.id   AF-A0A6J4QZ72-F1
#
_cell.length_a   1.000
_cell.length_b   1.000
_cell.length_c   1.000
_cell.angle_alpha   90.00
_cell.angle_beta   90.00
_cell.angle_gamma   90.00
#
_symmetry.space_group_name_H-M   'P 1'
#
loop_
_entity.id
_entity.type
_entity.pdbx_description
1 polymer ?
#
loop_
_entity_poly.entity_id
_entity_poly.type
_entity_poly.pdbx_seq_one_letter_code
_entity_poly.pdbx_strand_id
1 'polypeptide(L)'
;MDASAKHVVIVGGPEETEELLAMVIDDGEAIPLFESLAEAEAFLASTGDFGAHWRAREVSPKELVALLDYQGEEVEYVALSPPPEHLEGGMEVEVIPREALTALLSRQIPAEPTQHNRSIWRRLFGR
;
A
#
# COMPACT_ATOMS: atom_id res chain seq x y z
N MET A 1 -14.28 11.85 0.75
CA MET A 1 -13.12 11.06 1.16
C MET A 1 -11.90 11.91 0.90
N ASP A 2 -11.04 12.05 1.90
CA ASP A 2 -9.94 13.00 1.90
C ASP A 2 -8.82 12.51 0.98
N ALA A 3 -8.47 13.28 -0.05
CA ALA A 3 -7.39 12.94 -0.99
C ALA A 3 -5.99 12.98 -0.33
N SER A 4 -5.94 13.33 0.95
CA SER A 4 -4.74 13.33 1.80
C SER A 4 -4.57 12.07 2.64
N ALA A 5 -5.47 11.06 2.53
CA ALA A 5 -5.34 9.81 3.27
C ALA A 5 -4.00 9.14 2.97
N LYS A 6 -3.08 9.22 3.94
CA LYS A 6 -1.77 8.57 3.88
C LYS A 6 -1.90 7.18 4.48
N HIS A 7 -1.31 6.22 3.78
CA HIS A 7 -1.25 4.84 4.23
C HIS A 7 0.15 4.59 4.76
N VAL A 8 0.28 3.82 5.85
CA VAL A 8 1.60 3.49 6.37
C VAL A 8 1.92 2.04 6.02
N VAL A 9 3.07 1.85 5.39
CA VAL A 9 3.60 0.53 5.02
C VAL A 9 5.03 0.40 5.50
N ILE A 10 5.55 -0.82 5.45
CA ILE A 10 6.97 -1.08 5.65
C ILE A 10 7.59 -1.31 4.27
N VAL A 11 8.67 -0.59 3.97
CA VAL A 11 9.43 -0.73 2.72
C VAL A 11 10.90 -1.03 2.98
N GLY A 12 11.53 -1.75 2.08
CA GLY A 12 12.92 -2.18 2.19
C GLY A 12 13.26 -3.21 1.12
N GLY A 13 14.20 -4.11 1.43
CA GLY A 13 14.66 -5.17 0.53
C GLY A 13 16.18 -5.13 0.28
N PRO A 14 16.78 -6.23 -0.21
CA PRO A 14 18.20 -6.31 -0.53
C PRO A 14 18.57 -5.61 -1.85
N GLU A 15 17.57 -5.29 -2.68
CA GLU A 15 17.73 -4.69 -4.02
C GLU A 15 17.74 -3.16 -3.99
N GLU A 16 18.13 -2.52 -5.10
CA GLU A 16 18.14 -1.05 -5.22
C GLU A 16 16.73 -0.43 -5.28
N THR A 17 15.70 -1.25 -5.54
CA THR A 17 14.29 -0.86 -5.61
C THR A 17 13.56 -1.23 -4.32
N GLU A 18 12.82 -0.27 -3.76
CA GLU A 18 12.03 -0.50 -2.55
C GLU A 18 10.87 -1.46 -2.80
N GLU A 19 10.83 -2.53 -2.01
CA GLU A 19 9.74 -3.50 -1.95
C GLU A 19 8.92 -3.30 -0.69
N LEU A 20 7.67 -3.77 -0.70
CA LEU A 20 6.86 -3.86 0.51
C LEU A 20 7.29 -5.08 1.32
N LEU A 21 7.18 -4.98 2.64
CA LEU A 21 7.40 -6.14 3.50
C LEU A 21 6.24 -7.13 3.30
N ALA A 22 6.55 -8.40 3.04
CA ALA A 22 5.57 -9.49 3.07
C ALA A 22 5.75 -10.30 4.37
N MET A 23 4.64 -10.60 5.04
CA MET A 23 4.61 -11.48 6.21
C MET A 23 3.79 -12.73 5.91
N VAL A 24 4.18 -13.84 6.52
CA VAL A 24 3.45 -15.11 6.39
C VAL A 24 2.29 -15.12 7.39
N ILE A 25 1.11 -15.46 6.89
CA ILE A 25 -0.11 -15.72 7.65
C ILE A 25 -0.59 -17.15 7.37
N ASP A 26 -1.58 -17.64 8.11
CA ASP A 26 -2.09 -19.00 7.95
C ASP A 26 -2.57 -19.30 6.52
N ASP A 27 -3.14 -18.30 5.84
CA ASP A 27 -3.74 -18.42 4.51
C ASP A 27 -2.81 -17.94 3.36
N GLY A 28 -1.52 -17.65 3.62
CA GLY A 28 -0.57 -17.24 2.58
C GLY A 28 0.32 -16.07 3.00
N GLU A 29 0.60 -15.16 2.08
CA GLU A 29 1.39 -13.95 2.35
C GLU A 29 0.52 -12.69 2.37
N ALA A 30 0.85 -11.77 3.28
CA ALA A 30 0.15 -10.52 3.45
C ALA A 30 1.10 -9.33 3.55
N ILE A 31 0.66 -8.18 3.05
CA ILE A 31 1.34 -6.90 3.30
C ILE A 31 0.77 -6.24 4.54
N PRO A 32 1.60 -5.90 5.54
CA PRO A 32 1.13 -5.18 6.70
C PRO A 32 0.90 -3.70 6.34
N LEU A 33 -0.31 -3.23 6.61
CA LEU A 33 -0.77 -1.86 6.38
C LEU A 33 -1.19 -1.25 7.71
N PHE A 34 -0.63 -0.10 8.08
CA PHE A 34 -0.81 0.52 9.39
C PHE A 34 -1.52 1.87 9.31
N GLU A 35 -2.12 2.26 10.43
CA GLU A 35 -2.72 3.59 10.59
C GLU A 35 -1.68 4.66 10.95
N SER A 36 -0.53 4.25 11.51
CA SER A 36 0.51 5.18 11.93
C SER A 36 1.93 4.65 11.77
N LEU A 37 2.90 5.56 11.62
CA LEU A 37 4.33 5.23 11.62
C LEU A 37 4.76 4.56 12.93
N ALA A 38 4.19 4.99 14.07
CA ALA A 38 4.53 4.42 15.36
C ALA A 38 4.15 2.94 15.47
N GLU A 39 2.99 2.54 14.92
CA GLU A 39 2.57 1.14 14.86
C GLU A 39 3.48 0.32 13.95
N ALA A 40 3.78 0.83 12.76
CA ALA A 40 4.67 0.16 11.81
C ALA A 40 6.08 -0.03 12.37
N GLU A 41 6.62 0.97 13.07
CA GLU A 41 7.92 0.89 13.73
C GLU A 41 7.90 -0.08 14.91
N ALA A 42 6.83 -0.11 15.70
CA ALA A 42 6.67 -1.08 16.78
C ALA A 42 6.60 -2.52 16.25
N PHE A 43 5.88 -2.73 15.14
CA PHE A 43 5.83 -4.01 14.45
C PHE A 43 7.24 -4.42 13.95
N LEU A 44 7.94 -3.54 13.23
CA LEU A 44 9.31 -3.79 12.75
C LEU A 44 10.28 -4.14 13.88
N ALA A 45 10.24 -3.39 14.97
CA ALA A 45 11.08 -3.63 16.13
C ALA A 45 10.79 -4.97 16.79
N SER A 46 9.58 -5.51 16.60
CA SER A 46 9.16 -6.77 17.21
C SER A 46 9.61 -8.02 16.46
N THR A 47 9.83 -7.95 15.15
CA THR A 47 10.19 -9.18 14.42
C THR A 47 11.68 -9.47 14.48
N GLY A 48 12.54 -8.49 14.79
CA GLY A 48 13.99 -8.67 15.00
C GLY A 48 14.80 -9.18 13.78
N ASP A 49 14.15 -9.75 12.77
CA ASP A 49 14.75 -10.57 11.70
C ASP A 49 14.70 -9.93 10.30
N PHE A 50 13.98 -8.81 10.11
CA PHE A 50 13.87 -8.21 8.78
C PHE A 50 15.18 -7.52 8.32
N GLY A 51 16.03 -7.10 9.26
CA GLY A 51 17.31 -6.44 8.97
C GLY A 51 17.21 -4.91 8.80
N ALA A 52 18.36 -4.23 8.78
CA ALA A 52 18.45 -2.77 8.87
C ALA A 52 17.95 -1.97 7.64
N HIS A 53 17.52 -2.67 6.58
CA HIS A 53 17.09 -2.07 5.31
C HIS A 53 15.58 -1.80 5.26
N TRP A 54 14.83 -2.24 6.28
CA TRP A 54 13.39 -2.02 6.36
C TRP A 54 13.05 -0.81 7.21
N ARG A 55 12.04 -0.06 6.78
CA ARG A 55 11.58 1.15 7.46
C ARG A 55 10.09 1.40 7.22
N ALA A 56 9.44 1.98 8.22
CA ALA A 56 8.09 2.49 8.06
C ALA A 56 8.08 3.71 7.12
N ARG A 57 7.04 3.81 6.29
CA ARG A 57 6.86 4.92 5.35
C ARG A 57 5.39 5.24 5.13
N GLU A 58 5.07 6.53 5.20
CA GLU A 58 3.80 7.06 4.68
C GLU A 58 3.84 7.12 3.15
N VAL A 59 2.84 6.52 2.50
CA VAL A 59 2.68 6.51 1.05
C VAL A 59 1.31 7.06 0.66
N SER A 60 1.26 7.68 -0.52
CA SER A 60 -0.01 8.11 -1.12
C SER A 60 -0.80 6.90 -1.66
N PRO A 61 -2.12 7.00 -1.88
CA PRO A 61 -2.89 5.93 -2.52
C PRO A 61 -2.32 5.50 -3.88
N LYS A 62 -1.82 6.46 -4.67
CA LYS A 62 -1.21 6.19 -5.97
C LYS A 62 0.09 5.41 -5.86
N GLU A 63 0.93 5.78 -4.88
CA GLU A 63 2.19 5.09 -4.64
C GLU A 63 1.96 3.68 -4.07
N LEU A 64 0.98 3.52 -3.17
CA LEU A 64 0.62 2.22 -2.63
C LEU A 64 0.17 1.25 -3.73
N VAL A 65 -0.68 1.69 -4.66
CA VAL A 65 -1.09 0.86 -5.81
C VAL A 65 0.14 0.43 -6.63
N ALA A 66 1.07 1.35 -6.93
CA ALA A 66 2.27 1.02 -7.69
C ALA A 66 3.17 -0.01 -6.98
N LEU A 67 3.29 0.09 -5.65
CA LEU A 67 4.04 -0.88 -4.85
C LEU A 67 3.37 -2.26 -4.82
N LEU A 68 2.03 -2.30 -4.64
CA LEU A 68 1.26 -3.54 -4.64
C LEU A 68 1.24 -4.25 -6.01
N ASP A 69 1.37 -3.50 -7.10
CA ASP A 69 1.50 -4.06 -8.45
C ASP A 69 2.91 -4.61 -8.71
N TYR A 70 3.95 -3.97 -8.15
CA TYR A 70 5.34 -4.42 -8.30
C TYR A 70 5.60 -5.78 -7.63
N GLN A 71 4.92 -6.04 -6.51
CA GLN A 71 5.14 -7.21 -5.68
C GLN A 71 4.66 -8.55 -6.29
N GLY A 72 3.95 -8.50 -7.41
CA GLY A 72 3.52 -9.69 -8.14
C GLY A 72 2.34 -10.43 -7.51
N GLU A 73 2.11 -11.67 -7.97
CA GLU A 73 0.95 -12.49 -7.59
C GLU A 73 1.16 -13.33 -6.32
N GLU A 74 2.37 -13.36 -5.77
CA GLU A 74 2.70 -14.16 -4.56
C GLU A 74 2.03 -13.61 -3.29
N VAL A 75 1.64 -12.33 -3.32
CA VAL A 75 0.98 -11.63 -2.22
C VAL A 75 -0.53 -11.54 -2.49
N GLU A 76 -1.30 -12.32 -1.73
CA GLU A 76 -2.75 -12.41 -1.89
C GLU A 76 -3.50 -11.42 -0.98
N TYR A 77 -2.91 -11.07 0.16
CA TYR A 77 -3.61 -10.36 1.24
C TYR A 77 -2.93 -9.07 1.67
N VAL A 78 -3.69 -8.25 2.38
CA VAL A 78 -3.20 -7.11 3.16
C VAL A 78 -3.70 -7.28 4.58
N ALA A 79 -2.76 -7.29 5.52
CA ALA A 79 -3.00 -7.32 6.95
C ALA A 79 -3.22 -5.91 7.47
N LEU A 80 -4.36 -5.65 8.10
CA LEU A 80 -4.73 -4.35 8.64
C LEU A 80 -4.24 -4.21 10.08
N SER A 81 -3.36 -3.23 10.30
CA SER A 81 -2.69 -2.91 11.56
C SER A 81 -2.34 -4.15 12.39
N PRO A 82 -1.53 -5.08 11.84
CA PRO A 82 -1.16 -6.27 12.57
C PRO A 82 -0.43 -5.89 13.86
N PRO A 83 -0.73 -6.56 14.98
CA PRO A 83 -0.09 -6.27 16.25
C PRO A 83 1.39 -6.70 16.23
N PRO A 84 2.25 -6.15 17.09
CA PRO A 84 3.63 -6.61 17.24
C PRO A 84 3.71 -8.11 17.61
N GLU A 85 4.68 -8.85 17.03
CA GLU A 85 4.80 -10.31 17.14
C GLU A 85 5.02 -10.83 18.57
N HIS A 86 5.48 -9.98 19.48
CA HIS A 86 5.78 -10.33 20.88
C HIS A 86 4.55 -10.60 21.75
N LEU A 87 3.34 -10.37 21.24
CA LEU A 87 2.11 -10.52 22.01
C LEU A 87 1.72 -12.01 22.04
N GLU A 88 1.88 -12.64 23.20
CA GLU A 88 1.50 -14.04 23.44
C GLU A 88 0.01 -14.28 23.11
N GLY A 89 -0.31 -15.30 22.28
CA GLY A 89 -1.70 -15.75 22.10
C GLY A 89 -2.09 -16.30 20.72
N GLY A 90 -1.24 -16.18 19.70
CA GLY A 90 -1.67 -16.40 18.31
C GLY A 90 -2.40 -15.17 17.77
N MET A 91 -2.10 -14.79 16.53
CA MET A 91 -2.40 -13.46 16.00
C MET A 91 -3.68 -13.50 15.17
N GLU A 92 -4.81 -13.03 15.69
CA GLU A 92 -6.00 -12.77 14.87
C GLU A 92 -5.79 -11.42 14.18
N VAL A 93 -5.39 -11.47 12.91
CA VAL A 93 -5.14 -10.30 12.06
C VAL A 93 -6.32 -10.13 11.12
N GLU A 94 -6.88 -8.93 11.06
CA GLU A 94 -7.87 -8.63 10.02
C GLU A 94 -7.14 -8.53 8.68
N VAL A 95 -7.55 -9.35 7.72
CA VAL A 95 -6.99 -9.38 6.38
C VAL A 95 -8.03 -9.04 5.33
N ILE A 96 -7.62 -8.31 4.31
CA ILE A 96 -8.42 -8.06 3.10
C ILE A 96 -7.67 -8.52 1.86
N PRO A 97 -8.37 -8.96 0.79
CA PRO A 97 -7.70 -9.29 -0.46
C PRO A 97 -6.95 -8.07 -1.01
N ARG A 98 -5.71 -8.28 -1.48
CA ARG A 98 -4.89 -7.23 -2.11
C ARG A 98 -5.65 -6.50 -3.21
N GLU A 99 -6.35 -7.26 -4.06
CA GLU A 99 -7.14 -6.75 -5.18
C GLU A 99 -8.29 -5.86 -4.73
N ALA A 100 -8.92 -6.19 -3.59
CA ALA A 100 -9.98 -5.38 -3.02
C ALA A 100 -9.44 -4.03 -2.56
N LEU A 101 -8.29 -4.00 -1.89
CA LEU A 101 -7.63 -2.75 -1.51
C LEU A 101 -7.24 -1.93 -2.74
N THR A 102 -6.56 -2.54 -3.73
CA THR A 102 -6.16 -1.87 -4.97
C THR A 102 -7.34 -1.23 -5.70
N ALA A 103 -8.47 -1.94 -5.77
CA ALA A 103 -9.70 -1.41 -6.38
C ALA A 103 -10.28 -0.22 -5.60
N LEU A 104 -10.22 -0.23 -4.26
CA LEU A 104 -10.65 0.88 -3.42
C LEU A 104 -9.73 2.10 -3.56
N LEU A 105 -8.41 1.90 -3.53
CA LEU A 105 -7.42 2.96 -3.67
C LEU A 105 -7.52 3.64 -5.04
N SER A 106 -7.70 2.85 -6.10
CA SER A 106 -7.82 3.36 -7.47
C SER A 106 -9.01 4.31 -7.66
N ARG A 107 -10.09 4.16 -6.89
CA ARG A 107 -11.24 5.09 -6.89
C ARG A 107 -10.93 6.42 -6.22
N GLN A 108 -9.92 6.47 -5.35
CA GLN A 108 -9.47 7.68 -4.66
C GLN A 108 -8.48 8.49 -5.50
N ILE A 109 -7.83 7.85 -6.48
CA ILE A 109 -6.92 8.52 -7.40
C ILE A 109 -7.80 9.31 -8.40
N PRO A 110 -7.75 10.66 -8.39
CA PRO A 110 -8.48 11.43 -9.38
C PRO A 110 -7.99 11.02 -10.76
N ALA A 111 -8.93 10.69 -11.65
CA ALA A 111 -8.61 10.48 -13.05
C ALA A 111 -7.85 11.72 -13.55
N GLU A 112 -6.66 11.52 -14.10
CA GLU A 112 -5.95 12.63 -14.75
C GLU A 112 -6.93 13.30 -15.70
N PRO A 113 -7.16 14.62 -15.60
CA PRO A 113 -8.05 15.29 -16.54
C PRO A 113 -7.43 15.09 -17.91
N THR A 114 -8.10 14.29 -18.74
CA THR A 114 -7.74 14.10 -20.14
C THR A 114 -7.67 15.49 -20.75
N GLN A 115 -6.46 16.00 -20.99
CA GLN A 115 -6.21 17.20 -21.78
C GLN A 115 -6.55 16.86 -23.24
N HIS A 116 -7.84 16.67 -23.54
CA HIS A 116 -8.26 16.44 -24.91
C HIS A 116 -9.71 16.84 -25.19
N ASN A 117 -10.08 18.10 -24.94
CA ASN A 117 -11.12 18.74 -25.76
C ASN A 117 -11.16 20.27 -25.66
N ARG A 118 -10.05 20.97 -25.98
CA ARG A 118 -10.10 22.43 -26.23
C ARG A 118 -10.04 22.80 -27.72
N SER A 119 -10.04 21.83 -28.63
CA SER A 119 -9.87 22.07 -30.08
C SER A 119 -11.12 21.90 -30.94
N ILE A 120 -12.23 21.34 -30.43
CA ILE A 120 -13.40 21.06 -31.29
C ILE A 120 -14.27 22.30 -31.54
N TRP A 121 -14.24 23.30 -30.65
CA TRP A 121 -15.14 24.46 -30.73
C TRP A 121 -14.71 25.58 -31.71
N ARG A 122 -13.52 25.52 -32.33
CA ARG A 122 -13.07 26.57 -33.28
C ARG A 122 -13.55 26.38 -34.73
N ARG A 123 -14.25 25.28 -35.06
CA ARG A 123 -14.70 25.01 -36.43
C ARG A 123 -16.18 25.25 -36.70
N LEU A 124 -16.97 25.65 -35.70
CA LEU A 124 -18.41 25.88 -35.86
C LEU A 124 -18.84 27.36 -35.85
N PHE A 125 -17.92 28.31 -35.61
CA PHE A 125 -18.22 29.76 -35.58
C PHE A 125 -17.16 30.59 -36.31
N GLY A 126 -16.87 30.24 -37.56
CA GLY A 126 -15.82 30.89 -38.35
C GLY A 126 -16.25 31.26 -39.76
N ARG A 127 -17.07 32.33 -39.84
CA ARG A 127 -17.28 33.29 -40.94
C ARG A 127 -17.76 32.80 -42.31
#